data_AF-A0A931RQP8-F1
#
_entry.id   AF-A0A931RQP8-F1
#
_cell.length_a   1.000
_cell.length_b   1.000
_cell.length_c   1.000
_cell.angle_alpha   90.00
_cell.angle_beta   90.00
_cell.angle_gamma   90.00
#
_symmetry.space_group_name_H-M   'P 1'
#
loop_
_entity.id
_entity.type
_entity.pdbx_description
1 polymer ?
#
loop_
_entity_poly.entity_id
_entity_poly.type
_entity_poly.pdbx_seq_one_letter_code
_entity_poly.pdbx_strand_id
1 'polypeptide(L)'
;MLEKLKETIIISLGGSVVAHGEIDVEFLKNFKKTLQKYLKTKRFFIFTGGGKIARLYQKALSELGANDKERDEIGVNVTRLNGEIVKHLFSEFSYPEVIINPTKKIKTEKKIIVGAGWRSGWSTDYVSVLAAKTNNIKTIVNLTNIDYVYDKNPKEFPGAKAIKEINWPDFRKIVGDKWSPG
;
A
#
# COMPACT_ATOMS: atom_id res chain seq x y z
N MET A 1 -31.49 11.42 1.68
CA MET A 1 -31.25 9.98 1.93
C MET A 1 -29.77 9.72 1.64
N LEU A 2 -28.96 9.35 2.64
CA LEU A 2 -27.53 9.04 2.42
C LEU A 2 -27.42 7.79 1.54
N GLU A 3 -26.81 7.91 0.36
CA GLU A 3 -26.51 6.73 -0.47
C GLU A 3 -25.65 5.75 0.35
N LYS A 4 -26.17 4.54 0.57
CA LYS A 4 -25.47 3.49 1.27
C LYS A 4 -24.22 3.13 0.46
N LEU A 5 -23.05 3.24 1.09
CA LEU A 5 -21.79 2.77 0.51
C LEU A 5 -21.96 1.33 0.05
N LYS A 6 -21.72 1.08 -1.25
CA LYS A 6 -21.89 -0.24 -1.85
C LYS A 6 -20.69 -1.15 -1.59
N GLU A 7 -19.50 -0.56 -1.48
CA GLU A 7 -18.26 -1.32 -1.36
C GLU A 7 -17.19 -0.54 -0.59
N THR A 8 -16.35 -1.26 0.17
CA THR A 8 -15.10 -0.74 0.72
C THR A 8 -13.94 -1.53 0.12
N ILE A 9 -12.90 -0.82 -0.32
CA ILE A 9 -11.73 -1.41 -1.01
C ILE A 9 -10.47 -0.97 -0.27
N ILE A 10 -9.51 -1.88 -0.12
CA ILE A 10 -8.14 -1.52 0.26
C ILE A 10 -7.31 -1.31 -1.01
N ILE A 11 -6.53 -0.24 -1.03
CA ILE A 11 -5.47 -0.01 -2.01
C ILE A 11 -4.15 -0.09 -1.26
N SER A 12 -3.34 -1.12 -1.54
CA SER A 12 -1.93 -1.13 -1.16
C SER A 12 -1.18 -0.34 -2.23
N LEU A 13 -0.83 0.90 -1.92
CA LEU A 13 -0.14 1.82 -2.81
C LEU A 13 1.37 1.67 -2.59
N GLY A 14 2.03 0.93 -3.48
CA GLY A 14 3.46 0.70 -3.42
C GLY A 14 4.24 2.00 -3.34
N GLY A 15 5.21 2.07 -2.44
CA GLY A 15 5.91 3.33 -2.17
C GLY A 15 6.73 3.81 -3.36
N SER A 16 7.14 2.93 -4.27
CA SER A 16 7.76 3.33 -5.54
C SER A 16 6.78 4.13 -6.40
N VAL A 17 5.50 3.74 -6.42
CA VAL A 17 4.45 4.44 -7.17
C VAL A 17 4.18 5.84 -6.59
N VAL A 18 4.34 6.01 -5.27
CA VAL A 18 4.26 7.33 -4.61
C VAL A 18 5.52 8.17 -4.89
N ALA A 19 6.69 7.54 -4.80
CA ALA A 19 7.98 8.21 -4.92
C ALA A 19 9.04 7.32 -5.58
N HIS A 20 9.44 7.70 -6.80
CA HIS A 20 10.53 7.08 -7.56
C HIS A 20 11.86 7.84 -7.38
N GLY A 21 12.20 8.20 -6.14
CA GLY A 21 13.36 9.03 -5.79
C GLY A 21 12.98 10.49 -5.49
N GLU A 22 11.91 10.96 -6.13
CA GLU A 22 11.17 12.17 -5.80
C GLU A 22 9.68 11.83 -5.75
N ILE A 23 8.87 12.70 -5.15
CA ILE A 23 7.43 12.48 -5.04
C ILE A 23 6.75 12.76 -6.38
N ASP A 24 6.03 11.77 -6.90
CA ASP A 24 5.33 11.89 -8.18
C ASP A 24 3.98 12.61 -8.01
N VAL A 25 4.04 13.93 -8.00
CA VAL A 25 2.87 14.80 -7.80
C VAL A 25 1.84 14.63 -8.91
N GLU A 26 2.28 14.36 -10.15
CA GLU A 26 1.38 14.17 -11.28
C GLU A 26 0.57 12.88 -11.13
N PHE A 27 1.26 11.77 -10.80
CA PHE A 27 0.59 10.52 -10.46
C PHE A 27 -0.42 10.72 -9.33
N LEU A 28 -0.04 11.38 -8.24
CA LEU A 28 -0.93 11.61 -7.10
C LEU A 28 -2.17 12.43 -7.49
N LYS A 29 -2.03 13.46 -8.32
CA LYS A 29 -3.18 14.22 -8.85
C LYS A 29 -4.10 13.34 -9.69
N ASN A 30 -3.55 12.50 -10.56
CA ASN A 30 -4.33 11.59 -11.41
C ASN A 30 -4.98 10.48 -10.59
N PHE A 31 -4.31 9.98 -9.56
CA PHE A 31 -4.83 9.03 -8.59
C PHE A 31 -6.03 9.61 -7.84
N LYS A 32 -5.93 10.85 -7.33
CA LYS A 32 -7.06 11.57 -6.72
C LYS A 32 -8.24 11.70 -7.68
N LYS A 33 -8.01 12.22 -8.88
CA LYS A 33 -9.07 12.39 -9.90
C LYS A 33 -9.76 11.07 -10.22
N THR A 34 -9.01 9.96 -10.23
CA THR A 34 -9.57 8.63 -10.50
C THR A 34 -10.45 8.15 -9.36
N LEU A 35 -9.98 8.19 -8.11
CA LEU A 35 -10.78 7.72 -6.97
C LEU A 35 -12.01 8.59 -6.71
N GLN A 36 -11.93 9.90 -6.96
CA GLN A 36 -13.05 10.85 -6.80
C GLN A 36 -14.30 10.42 -7.58
N LYS A 37 -14.14 9.80 -8.75
CA LYS A 37 -15.25 9.27 -9.57
C LYS A 37 -16.10 8.23 -8.83
N TYR A 38 -15.54 7.58 -7.80
CA TYR A 38 -16.17 6.48 -7.10
C TYR A 38 -16.58 6.79 -5.66
N LEU A 39 -16.26 7.97 -5.10
CA LEU A 39 -16.49 8.27 -3.67
C LEU A 39 -17.97 8.32 -3.25
N LYS A 40 -18.89 8.45 -4.21
CA LYS A 40 -20.34 8.34 -3.96
C LYS A 40 -20.74 6.91 -3.56
N THR A 41 -20.15 5.91 -4.22
CA THR A 41 -20.54 4.50 -4.08
C THR A 41 -19.52 3.64 -3.35
N LYS A 42 -18.26 4.11 -3.22
CA LYS A 42 -17.15 3.36 -2.63
C LYS A 42 -16.43 4.13 -1.53
N ARG A 43 -15.82 3.37 -0.61
CA ARG A 43 -14.87 3.85 0.41
C ARG A 43 -13.52 3.19 0.18
N PHE A 44 -12.43 3.93 0.39
CA PHE A 44 -11.08 3.43 0.19
C PHE A 44 -10.25 3.51 1.46
N PHE A 45 -9.57 2.42 1.79
CA PHE A 45 -8.43 2.41 2.69
C PHE A 45 -7.17 2.41 1.84
N ILE A 46 -6.29 3.39 1.98
CA ILE A 46 -5.10 3.54 1.14
C ILE A 46 -3.87 3.39 2.03
N PHE A 47 -3.15 2.28 1.90
CA PHE A 47 -1.91 2.02 2.63
C PHE A 47 -0.72 2.40 1.76
N THR A 48 0.16 3.24 2.28
CA THR A 48 1.30 3.76 1.53
C THR A 48 2.58 3.01 1.87
N GLY A 49 3.31 2.55 0.85
CA GLY A 49 4.64 1.95 0.99
C GLY A 49 5.76 2.97 1.18
N GLY A 50 6.96 2.51 1.54
CA GLY A 50 8.13 3.38 1.77
C GLY A 50 8.96 3.72 0.52
N GLY A 51 8.94 2.86 -0.50
CA GLY A 51 9.54 3.15 -1.81
C GLY A 51 11.07 3.29 -1.79
N LYS A 52 11.60 4.04 -2.77
CA LYS A 52 13.05 4.25 -2.90
C LYS A 52 13.63 5.06 -1.71
N ILE A 53 12.84 5.97 -1.14
CA ILE A 53 13.24 6.78 0.01
C ILE A 53 13.46 5.87 1.23
N ALA A 54 12.56 4.94 1.54
CA ALA A 54 12.78 4.00 2.65
C ALA A 54 14.06 3.19 2.48
N ARG A 55 14.31 2.69 1.27
CA ARG A 55 15.53 1.93 0.93
C ARG A 55 16.80 2.76 1.08
N LEU A 56 16.76 4.06 0.75
CA LEU A 56 17.88 4.97 0.93
C LEU A 56 18.25 5.10 2.42
N TYR A 57 17.26 5.32 3.29
CA TYR A 57 17.47 5.42 4.73
C TYR A 57 17.91 4.08 5.35
N GLN A 58 17.28 2.98 4.97
CA GLN A 58 17.65 1.63 5.41
C GLN A 58 19.09 1.29 5.04
N LYS A 59 19.52 1.64 3.82
CA LYS A 59 20.90 1.45 3.37
C LYS A 59 21.89 2.27 4.22
N ALA A 60 21.61 3.54 4.44
CA ALA A 60 22.46 4.39 5.28
C ALA A 60 22.60 3.84 6.71
N LEU A 61 21.48 3.42 7.34
CA LEU A 61 21.53 2.79 8.66
C LEU A 61 22.32 1.47 8.65
N SER A 62 22.20 0.68 7.59
CA SER A 62 22.98 -0.55 7.44
C SER A 62 24.49 -0.29 7.40
N GLU A 63 24.92 0.76 6.68
CA GLU A 63 26.33 1.17 6.61
C GLU A 63 26.83 1.73 7.95
N LEU A 64 25.93 2.22 8.80
CA LEU A 64 26.20 2.66 10.17
C LEU A 64 26.09 1.53 11.22
N GLY A 65 25.89 0.28 10.79
CA GLY A 65 25.86 -0.88 11.69
C GLY A 65 24.53 -1.16 12.38
N ALA A 66 23.43 -0.56 11.92
CA ALA A 66 22.10 -0.82 12.47
C ALA A 66 21.62 -2.24 12.16
N ASN A 67 20.88 -2.83 13.11
CA ASN A 67 20.26 -4.14 12.94
C ASN A 67 18.96 -4.08 12.11
N ASP A 68 18.42 -5.25 11.74
CA ASP A 68 17.20 -5.38 10.92
C ASP A 68 16.01 -4.60 11.48
N LYS A 69 15.83 -4.64 12.80
CA LYS A 69 14.72 -3.97 13.46
C LYS A 69 14.80 -2.46 13.33
N GLU A 70 15.98 -1.88 13.55
CA GLU A 70 16.22 -0.44 13.40
C GLU A 70 16.03 0.02 11.95
N ARG A 71 16.47 -0.79 10.98
CA ARG A 71 16.27 -0.53 9.55
C ARG A 71 14.78 -0.59 9.18
N ASP A 72 14.03 -1.55 9.69
CA ASP A 72 12.59 -1.60 9.43
C ASP A 72 11.86 -0.42 10.07
N GLU A 73 12.25 0.00 11.27
CA GLU A 73 11.62 1.13 11.96
C GLU A 73 11.75 2.44 11.17
N ILE A 74 12.92 2.71 10.57
CA ILE A 74 13.06 3.88 9.70
C ILE A 74 12.24 3.74 8.41
N GLY A 75 12.16 2.53 7.83
CA GLY A 75 11.31 2.24 6.68
C GLY A 75 9.83 2.49 6.96
N VAL A 76 9.35 2.06 8.14
CA VAL A 76 8.00 2.33 8.63
C VAL A 76 7.77 3.83 8.78
N ASN A 77 8.73 4.59 9.31
CA ASN A 77 8.58 6.04 9.42
C ASN A 77 8.44 6.73 8.05
N VAL A 78 9.20 6.30 7.03
CA VAL A 78 9.05 6.81 5.67
C VAL A 78 7.66 6.50 5.09
N THR A 79 7.11 5.31 5.37
CA THR A 79 5.73 5.00 4.94
C THR A 79 4.71 5.97 5.54
N ARG A 80 4.91 6.43 6.77
CA ARG A 80 4.02 7.40 7.44
C ARG A 80 4.12 8.77 6.80
N LEU A 81 5.32 9.21 6.42
CA LEU A 81 5.52 10.47 5.67
C LEU A 81 4.78 10.44 4.32
N ASN A 82 4.88 9.33 3.58
CA ASN A 82 4.11 9.14 2.36
C ASN A 82 2.59 9.15 2.63
N GLY A 83 2.17 8.53 3.73
CA GLY A 83 0.79 8.55 4.20
C GLY A 83 0.26 9.95 4.47
N GLU A 84 1.06 10.83 5.09
CA GLU A 84 0.65 12.22 5.34
C GLU A 84 0.38 12.99 4.03
N ILE A 85 1.20 12.78 3.01
CA ILE A 85 1.04 13.42 1.70
C ILE A 85 -0.23 12.92 1.01
N VAL A 86 -0.45 11.60 1.01
CA VAL A 86 -1.68 11.02 0.45
C VAL A 86 -2.92 11.46 1.24
N LYS A 87 -2.83 11.58 2.56
CA LYS A 87 -3.93 12.13 3.37
C LYS A 87 -4.21 13.58 2.97
N HIS A 88 -3.19 14.43 2.88
CA HIS A 88 -3.34 15.83 2.48
C HIS A 88 -4.00 15.96 1.11
N LEU A 89 -3.59 15.13 0.15
CA LEU A 89 -4.19 15.07 -1.19
C LEU A 89 -5.72 14.89 -1.15
N PHE A 90 -6.23 14.11 -0.18
CA PHE A 90 -7.65 13.80 -0.01
C PHE A 90 -8.31 14.52 1.19
N SER A 91 -7.74 15.61 1.70
CA SER A 91 -8.14 16.27 2.96
C SER A 91 -9.66 16.44 3.17
N GLU A 92 -10.40 16.84 2.13
CA GLU A 92 -11.86 17.00 2.18
C GLU A 92 -12.60 15.68 2.50
N PHE A 93 -12.08 14.56 1.98
CA PHE A 93 -12.68 13.24 2.04
C PHE A 93 -12.05 12.32 3.09
N SER A 94 -10.89 12.70 3.64
CA SER A 94 -10.06 11.83 4.46
C SER A 94 -10.45 11.82 5.92
N TYR A 95 -10.22 10.68 6.56
CA TYR A 95 -10.05 10.60 8.01
C TYR A 95 -8.84 11.47 8.42
N PRO A 96 -8.90 12.19 9.57
CA PRO A 96 -7.91 13.21 9.92
C PRO A 96 -6.51 12.65 10.25
N GLU A 97 -6.42 11.38 10.63
CA GLU A 97 -5.16 10.74 11.03
C GLU A 97 -4.73 9.67 10.03
N VAL A 98 -3.41 9.46 9.91
CA VAL A 98 -2.87 8.28 9.25
C VAL A 98 -2.97 7.10 10.21
N ILE A 99 -3.68 6.05 9.81
CA ILE A 99 -3.85 4.86 10.64
C ILE A 99 -2.57 4.01 10.59
N ILE A 100 -2.02 3.71 11.77
CA ILE A 100 -0.83 2.86 11.90
C ILE A 100 -1.14 1.49 12.46
N ASN A 101 -2.23 1.32 13.21
CA ASN A 101 -2.60 0.04 13.79
C ASN A 101 -3.72 -0.63 12.95
N PRO A 102 -3.40 -1.65 12.14
CA PRO A 102 -4.38 -2.31 11.26
C PRO A 102 -5.37 -3.20 12.03
N THR A 103 -5.14 -3.48 13.33
CA THR A 103 -6.00 -4.37 14.13
C THR A 103 -7.13 -3.63 14.83
N LYS A 104 -7.21 -2.31 14.69
CA LYS A 104 -8.31 -1.50 15.22
C LYS A 104 -9.33 -1.22 14.13
N LYS A 105 -10.61 -1.49 14.43
CA LYS A 105 -11.71 -1.09 13.54
C LYS A 105 -11.81 0.42 13.50
N ILE A 106 -11.92 0.98 12.29
CA ILE A 106 -12.08 2.42 12.10
C ILE A 106 -13.56 2.71 11.88
N LYS A 107 -14.17 3.43 12.83
CA LYS A 107 -15.56 3.88 12.73
C LYS A 107 -15.56 5.33 12.24
N THR A 108 -15.88 5.53 10.97
CA THR A 108 -15.96 6.87 10.36
C THR A 108 -16.91 6.88 9.17
N GLU A 109 -17.45 8.06 8.86
CA GLU A 109 -18.23 8.31 7.64
C GLU A 109 -17.34 8.73 6.47
N LYS A 110 -16.09 9.14 6.74
CA LYS A 110 -15.11 9.55 5.74
C LYS A 110 -14.92 8.47 4.66
N LYS A 111 -14.66 8.94 3.44
CA LYS A 111 -14.60 8.08 2.24
C LYS A 111 -13.18 7.59 1.96
N ILE A 112 -12.18 8.30 2.47
CA ILE A 112 -10.77 7.93 2.38
C ILE A 112 -10.22 7.73 3.79
N ILE A 113 -9.59 6.59 4.03
CA ILE A 113 -8.83 6.31 5.25
C ILE A 113 -7.40 6.01 4.79
N VAL A 114 -6.43 6.82 5.21
CA VAL A 114 -5.03 6.60 4.82
C VAL A 114 -4.31 5.86 5.93
N GLY A 115 -3.59 4.81 5.56
CA GLY A 115 -2.77 4.02 6.45
C GLY A 115 -1.31 3.95 6.01
N ALA A 116 -0.48 3.46 6.91
CA ALA A 116 0.96 3.30 6.70
C ALA A 116 1.46 2.02 7.40
N GLY A 117 2.77 1.78 7.35
CA GLY A 117 3.41 0.67 8.06
C GLY A 117 3.23 0.76 9.58
N TRP A 118 3.27 -0.40 10.25
CA TRP A 118 3.01 -0.49 11.69
C TRP A 118 4.24 -0.81 12.54
N ARG A 119 4.86 -1.97 12.31
CA ARG A 119 5.91 -2.56 13.16
C ARG A 119 7.04 -3.11 12.30
N SER A 120 8.23 -3.23 12.89
CA SER A 120 9.34 -3.96 12.27
C SER A 120 8.93 -5.40 11.94
N GLY A 121 9.53 -5.93 10.88
CA GLY A 121 9.27 -7.24 10.33
C GLY A 121 8.09 -7.28 9.37
N TRP A 122 7.38 -6.16 9.13
CA TRP A 122 6.07 -6.16 8.44
C TRP A 122 6.09 -5.28 7.20
N SER A 123 5.70 -5.84 6.05
CA SER A 123 5.47 -5.05 4.82
C SER A 123 4.13 -4.32 4.87
N THR A 124 3.98 -3.29 4.04
CA THR A 124 2.72 -2.56 3.90
C THR A 124 1.62 -3.40 3.26
N ASP A 125 1.97 -4.38 2.42
CA ASP A 125 1.03 -5.39 1.90
C ASP A 125 0.47 -6.24 3.04
N TYR A 126 1.33 -6.70 3.96
CA TYR A 126 0.87 -7.48 5.11
C TYR A 126 -0.04 -6.66 6.03
N VAL A 127 0.34 -5.41 6.32
CA VAL A 127 -0.49 -4.47 7.10
C VAL A 127 -1.85 -4.23 6.43
N SER A 128 -1.87 -4.10 5.11
CA SER A 128 -3.10 -3.95 4.31
C SER A 128 -4.03 -5.16 4.47
N VAL A 129 -3.49 -6.38 4.38
CA VAL A 129 -4.27 -7.61 4.57
C VAL A 129 -4.86 -7.70 5.99
N LEU A 130 -4.08 -7.32 7.01
CA LEU A 130 -4.57 -7.29 8.40
C LEU A 130 -5.71 -6.27 8.60
N ALA A 131 -5.60 -5.10 7.97
CA ALA A 131 -6.66 -4.10 8.00
C ALA A 131 -7.92 -4.59 7.28
N ALA A 132 -7.77 -5.32 6.16
CA ALA A 132 -8.88 -5.93 5.45
C ALA A 132 -9.59 -6.96 6.33
N LYS A 133 -8.83 -7.86 6.98
CA LYS A 133 -9.37 -8.86 7.91
C LYS A 133 -10.13 -8.20 9.06
N THR A 134 -9.53 -7.18 9.69
CA THR A 134 -10.11 -6.46 10.83
C THR A 134 -11.42 -5.75 10.49
N ASN A 135 -11.50 -5.17 9.30
CA ASN A 135 -12.65 -4.38 8.84
C ASN A 135 -13.61 -5.16 7.93
N ASN A 136 -13.40 -6.48 7.75
CA ASN A 136 -14.18 -7.35 6.88
C ASN A 136 -14.28 -6.85 5.42
N ILE A 137 -13.16 -6.33 4.90
CA ILE A 137 -13.04 -5.85 3.52
C ILE A 137 -12.60 -7.01 2.64
N LYS A 138 -13.31 -7.22 1.53
CA LYS A 138 -13.13 -8.39 0.64
C LYS A 138 -12.25 -8.12 -0.57
N THR A 139 -11.96 -6.85 -0.86
CA THR A 139 -11.24 -6.42 -2.07
C THR A 139 -9.97 -5.66 -1.68
N ILE A 140 -8.82 -6.15 -2.14
CA ILE A 140 -7.53 -5.46 -2.06
C ILE A 140 -7.01 -5.27 -3.48
N VAL A 141 -6.66 -4.03 -3.83
CA VAL A 141 -5.97 -3.67 -5.05
C VAL A 141 -4.52 -3.36 -4.67
N ASN A 142 -3.57 -4.16 -5.16
CA ASN A 142 -2.14 -3.88 -4.96
C ASN A 142 -1.60 -3.11 -6.17
N LEU A 143 -1.20 -1.85 -5.97
CA LEU A 143 -0.61 -1.00 -6.99
C LEU A 143 0.91 -1.02 -6.83
N THR A 144 1.57 -1.74 -7.73
CA THR A 144 3.03 -1.93 -7.74
C THR A 144 3.62 -1.44 -9.07
N ASN A 145 4.93 -1.61 -9.26
CA ASN A 145 5.66 -1.22 -10.47
C ASN A 145 5.59 -2.25 -11.61
N ILE A 146 4.71 -3.24 -11.50
CA ILE A 146 4.36 -4.21 -12.54
C ILE A 146 2.83 -4.17 -12.71
N ASP A 147 2.37 -4.39 -13.93
CA ASP A 147 0.95 -4.30 -14.31
C ASP A 147 0.15 -5.57 -13.96
N TYR A 148 0.80 -6.74 -14.00
CA TYR A 148 0.23 -8.03 -13.64
C TYR A 148 1.21 -8.91 -12.87
N VAL A 149 0.69 -10.01 -12.32
CA VAL A 149 1.52 -11.17 -11.97
C VAL A 149 1.95 -11.84 -13.27
N TYR A 150 3.20 -12.28 -13.34
CA TYR A 150 3.75 -12.99 -14.50
C TYR A 150 4.15 -14.41 -14.12
N ASP A 151 4.17 -15.31 -15.10
CA ASP A 151 4.67 -16.68 -14.94
C ASP A 151 6.16 -16.77 -14.59
N LYS A 152 6.92 -15.72 -14.91
CA LYS A 152 8.34 -15.52 -14.58
C LYS A 152 8.67 -14.03 -14.52
N ASN A 153 9.83 -13.66 -14.00
CA ASN A 153 10.21 -12.26 -13.86
C ASN A 153 10.27 -11.55 -15.24
N PRO A 154 9.38 -10.60 -15.55
CA PRO A 154 9.34 -9.95 -16.87
C PRO A 154 10.56 -9.08 -17.15
N LYS A 155 11.33 -8.69 -16.12
CA LYS A 155 12.59 -7.94 -16.29
C LYS A 155 13.75 -8.82 -16.74
N GLU A 156 13.72 -10.10 -16.40
CA GLU A 156 14.77 -11.07 -16.74
C GLU A 156 14.39 -11.88 -17.99
N PHE A 157 13.09 -12.08 -18.23
CA PHE A 157 12.58 -12.92 -19.30
C PHE A 157 11.60 -12.14 -20.20
N PRO A 158 12.05 -11.68 -21.38
CA PRO A 158 11.19 -10.92 -22.31
C PRO A 158 9.92 -11.65 -22.77
N GLY A 159 9.92 -12.98 -22.73
CA GLY A 159 8.76 -13.83 -23.05
C GLY A 159 7.87 -14.18 -21.86
N ALA A 160 7.91 -13.39 -20.77
CA ALA A 160 7.02 -13.55 -19.63
C ALA A 160 5.56 -13.26 -20.02
N LYS A 161 4.65 -14.09 -19.53
CA LYS A 161 3.22 -14.00 -19.83
C LYS A 161 2.47 -13.46 -18.63
N ALA A 162 1.70 -12.39 -18.85
CA ALA A 162 0.83 -11.81 -17.83
C ALA A 162 -0.30 -12.78 -17.48
N ILE A 163 -0.48 -13.01 -16.18
CA ILE A 163 -1.55 -13.82 -15.60
C ILE A 163 -2.63 -12.86 -15.10
N LYS A 164 -3.75 -12.80 -15.82
CA LYS A 164 -4.85 -11.87 -15.51
C LYS A 164 -5.73 -12.34 -14.35
N GLU A 165 -5.90 -13.65 -14.22
CA GLU A 165 -6.70 -14.28 -13.18
C GLU A 165 -6.00 -15.55 -12.69
N ILE A 166 -5.99 -15.75 -11.37
CA ILE A 166 -5.39 -16.92 -10.73
C ILE A 166 -6.04 -17.16 -9.36
N ASN A 167 -6.17 -18.41 -8.95
CA ASN A 167 -6.62 -18.77 -7.61
C ASN A 167 -5.45 -18.73 -6.60
N TRP A 168 -5.75 -18.77 -5.31
CA TRP A 168 -4.73 -18.68 -4.27
C TRP A 168 -3.72 -19.85 -4.24
N PRO A 169 -4.14 -21.13 -4.37
CA PRO A 169 -3.20 -22.25 -4.45
C PRO A 169 -2.18 -22.13 -5.59
N ASP A 170 -2.61 -21.72 -6.79
CA ASP A 170 -1.73 -21.58 -7.94
C ASP A 170 -0.83 -20.34 -7.80
N PHE A 171 -1.35 -19.24 -7.27
CA PHE A 171 -0.54 -18.06 -6.98
C PHE A 171 0.60 -18.37 -5.99
N ARG A 172 0.33 -19.20 -4.97
CA ARG A 172 1.36 -19.65 -4.01
C ARG A 172 2.49 -20.45 -4.64
N LYS A 173 2.24 -21.17 -5.73
CA LYS A 173 3.30 -21.87 -6.48
C LYS A 173 4.29 -20.89 -7.13
N ILE A 174 3.84 -19.67 -7.44
CA ILE A 174 4.67 -18.62 -8.07
C ILE A 174 5.49 -17.88 -7.01
N VAL A 175 4.84 -17.42 -5.92
CA VAL A 175 5.49 -16.58 -4.91
C VAL A 175 6.23 -17.37 -3.82
N GLY A 176 5.95 -18.68 -3.71
CA GLY A 176 6.55 -19.56 -2.72
C GLY A 176 6.02 -19.35 -1.29
N ASP A 177 6.71 -20.00 -0.34
CA ASP A 177 6.32 -20.02 1.09
C ASP A 177 7.26 -19.20 1.98
N LYS A 178 8.40 -18.75 1.45
CA LYS A 178 9.34 -17.90 2.16
C LYS A 178 8.98 -16.44 1.92
N TRP A 179 8.82 -15.68 2.98
CA TRP A 179 8.51 -14.26 2.91
C TRP A 179 9.48 -13.48 3.80
N SER A 180 9.96 -12.36 3.27
CA SER A 180 10.67 -11.34 4.03
C SER A 180 10.00 -9.98 3.79
N PRO A 181 9.87 -9.13 4.82
CA PRO A 181 9.56 -7.72 4.62
C PRO A 181 10.66 -7.05 3.79
N GLY A 182 10.26 -6.05 3.01
CA GLY A 182 11.06 -5.49 1.90
C GLY A 182 12.21 -4.60 2.28
#